data_AF-A0A968VD95-F1
#
_entry.id   AF-A0A968VD95-F1
#
_cell.length_a   1.000
_cell.length_b   1.000
_cell.length_c   1.000
_cell.angle_alpha   90.00
_cell.angle_beta   90.00
_cell.angle_gamma   90.00
#
_symmetry.space_group_name_H-M   'P 1'
#
loop_
_entity.id
_entity.type
_entity.pdbx_description
1 polymer ?
#
loop_
_entity_poly.entity_id
_entity_poly.type
_entity_poly.pdbx_seq_one_letter_code
_entity_poly.pdbx_strand_id
1 'polypeptide(L)'
;MVESSPNSVQFLTAEESADVDAALLSSSEKFLTRLTISSARVLQQIAKDQSVRIEDLTAKQIIDWFEKDSKLRREQGIEAAFLKW
;
A
#
# COMPACT_ATOMS: atom_id res chain seq x y z
N MET A 1 19.27 11.71 -12.49
CA MET A 1 18.05 11.12 -13.10
C MET A 1 17.94 9.73 -12.50
N VAL A 2 17.11 9.55 -11.47
CA VAL A 2 16.98 8.24 -10.82
C VAL A 2 16.02 7.42 -11.66
N GLU A 3 16.55 6.40 -12.33
CA GLU A 3 15.76 5.46 -13.13
C GLU A 3 14.81 4.71 -12.20
N SER A 4 13.51 4.88 -12.43
CA SER A 4 12.46 4.14 -11.75
C SER A 4 12.61 2.66 -12.07
N SER A 5 13.00 1.85 -11.07
CA SER A 5 13.00 0.39 -11.20
C SER A 5 11.58 -0.09 -11.52
N PRO A 6 11.36 -0.91 -12.57
CA PRO A 6 10.03 -1.23 -13.09
C PRO A 6 9.17 -2.17 -12.21
N ASN A 7 9.65 -2.60 -11.03
CA ASN A 7 8.98 -3.60 -10.18
C ASN A 7 8.53 -3.08 -8.80
N SER A 8 8.71 -1.79 -8.50
CA SER A 8 8.26 -1.23 -7.23
C SER A 8 6.77 -0.90 -7.33
N VAL A 9 5.90 -1.62 -6.61
CA VAL A 9 4.48 -1.26 -6.51
C VAL A 9 4.39 0.15 -5.93
N GLN A 10 3.95 1.10 -6.75
CA GLN A 10 3.80 2.49 -6.35
C GLN A 10 2.39 2.72 -5.77
N PHE A 11 2.31 2.85 -4.45
CA PHE A 11 1.04 3.04 -3.73
C PHE A 11 0.55 4.48 -3.67
N LEU A 12 1.37 5.44 -4.12
CA LEU A 12 1.01 6.85 -4.26
C LEU A 12 1.67 7.39 -5.53
N THR A 13 0.87 7.88 -6.48
CA THR A 13 1.42 8.41 -7.74
C THR A 13 2.06 9.79 -7.52
N ALA A 14 2.90 10.22 -8.47
CA ALA A 14 3.50 11.55 -8.42
C ALA A 14 2.43 12.66 -8.49
N GLU A 15 1.39 12.45 -9.28
CA GLU A 15 0.23 13.35 -9.40
C GLU A 15 -0.51 13.45 -8.06
N GLU A 16 -0.84 12.31 -7.42
CA GLU A 16 -1.50 12.32 -6.11
C GLU A 16 -0.63 12.96 -5.03
N SER A 17 0.70 12.77 -5.09
CA SER A 17 1.60 13.47 -4.16
C SER A 17 1.55 14.98 -4.36
N ALA A 18 1.49 15.45 -5.62
CA ALA A 18 1.37 16.86 -5.93
C ALA A 18 0.01 17.44 -5.46
N ASP A 19 -1.08 16.68 -5.62
CA ASP A 19 -2.40 17.06 -5.12
C ASP A 19 -2.41 17.20 -3.59
N VAL A 20 -1.76 16.27 -2.88
CA VAL A 20 -1.60 16.37 -1.42
C VAL A 20 -0.75 17.58 -1.02
N ASP A 21 0.27 17.93 -1.80
CA ASP A 21 1.10 19.11 -1.54
C ASP A 21 0.35 20.42 -1.78
N ALA A 22 -0.51 20.47 -2.79
CA ALA A 22 -1.35 21.62 -3.11
C ALA A 22 -2.50 21.82 -2.10
N ALA A 23 -2.91 20.77 -1.38
CA ALA A 23 -3.97 20.85 -0.40
C ALA A 23 -3.62 21.79 0.77
N LEU A 24 -4.64 22.52 1.27
CA LEU A 24 -4.57 23.40 2.44
C LEU A 24 -4.57 22.59 3.76
N LEU A 25 -3.61 21.69 3.89
CA LEU A 25 -3.41 20.80 5.02
C LEU A 25 -2.11 21.12 5.75
N SER A 26 -2.09 20.91 7.06
CA SER A 26 -0.86 20.89 7.85
C SER A 26 0.06 19.73 7.43
N SER A 27 1.33 19.78 7.82
CA SER A 27 2.31 18.73 7.49
C SER A 27 1.90 17.34 7.99
N SER A 28 1.31 17.25 9.18
CA SER A 28 0.83 15.99 9.76
C SER A 28 -0.36 15.43 8.99
N GLU A 29 -1.30 16.29 8.58
CA GLU A 29 -2.44 15.89 7.76
C GLU A 29 -1.98 15.44 6.37
N LYS A 30 -1.04 16.14 5.73
CA LYS A 30 -0.46 15.70 4.45
C LYS A 30 0.19 14.33 4.55
N PHE A 31 0.93 14.07 5.63
CA PHE A 31 1.49 12.74 5.89
C PHE A 31 0.39 11.68 6.01
N LEU A 32 -0.62 11.94 6.83
CA LEU A 32 -1.72 11.03 7.03
C LEU A 32 -2.50 10.78 5.73
N THR A 33 -2.76 11.80 4.92
CA THR A 33 -3.45 11.66 3.62
C THR A 33 -2.67 10.72 2.68
N ARG A 34 -1.34 10.88 2.58
CA ARG A 34 -0.50 9.98 1.77
C ARG A 34 -0.57 8.54 2.28
N LEU A 35 -0.52 8.36 3.59
CA LEU A 35 -0.66 7.05 4.22
C LEU A 35 -2.03 6.45 3.90
N THR A 36 -3.13 7.20 4.06
CA THR A 36 -4.49 6.73 3.80
C THR A 36 -4.70 6.33 2.35
N ILE A 37 -4.25 7.14 1.38
CA ILE A 37 -4.32 6.82 -0.05
C ILE A 37 -3.55 5.52 -0.34
N SER A 38 -2.33 5.40 0.19
CA SER A 38 -1.51 4.20 0.03
C SER A 38 -2.17 2.97 0.65
N SER A 39 -2.72 3.10 1.86
CA SER A 39 -3.46 2.05 2.54
C SER A 39 -4.71 1.62 1.77
N ALA A 40 -5.43 2.53 1.13
CA ALA A 40 -6.60 2.18 0.33
C ALA A 40 -6.25 1.21 -0.82
N ARG A 41 -5.11 1.42 -1.49
CA ARG A 41 -4.62 0.50 -2.53
C ARG A 41 -4.22 -0.86 -1.98
N VAL A 42 -3.60 -0.89 -0.80
CA VAL A 42 -3.29 -2.16 -0.11
C VAL A 42 -4.58 -2.89 0.24
N LEU A 43 -5.58 -2.21 0.80
CA LEU A 43 -6.89 -2.80 1.12
C LEU A 43 -7.59 -3.36 -0.13
N GLN A 44 -7.51 -2.67 -1.27
CA GLN A 44 -8.02 -3.18 -2.55
C GLN A 44 -7.33 -4.49 -2.96
N GLN A 45 -6.00 -4.58 -2.81
CA GLN A 45 -5.27 -5.82 -3.08
C GLN A 45 -5.68 -6.94 -2.13
N ILE A 46 -5.78 -6.67 -0.82
CA ILE A 46 -6.20 -7.66 0.18
C ILE A 46 -7.59 -8.19 -0.14
N ALA A 47 -8.54 -7.30 -0.46
CA ALA A 47 -9.91 -7.66 -0.83
C ALA A 47 -9.93 -8.58 -2.07
N LYS A 48 -9.13 -8.23 -3.09
CA LYS A 48 -8.95 -9.05 -4.30
C LYS A 48 -8.40 -10.44 -3.99
N ASP A 49 -7.33 -10.53 -3.20
CA ASP A 49 -6.70 -11.81 -2.86
C ASP A 49 -7.61 -12.72 -2.04
N GLN A 50 -8.49 -12.14 -1.22
CA GLN A 50 -9.45 -12.86 -0.40
C GLN A 50 -10.81 -13.06 -1.07
N SER A 51 -11.00 -12.53 -2.28
CA SER A 51 -12.27 -12.59 -3.02
C SER A 51 -13.47 -12.09 -2.20
N VAL A 52 -13.28 -11.02 -1.43
CA VAL A 52 -14.33 -10.32 -0.67
C VAL A 52 -14.43 -8.88 -1.16
N ARG A 53 -15.57 -8.22 -0.88
CA ARG A 53 -15.67 -6.78 -1.12
C ARG A 53 -14.80 -6.04 -0.11
N ILE A 54 -14.28 -4.86 -0.50
CA ILE A 54 -13.38 -4.09 0.37
C ILE A 54 -14.08 -3.66 1.67
N GLU A 55 -15.38 -3.38 1.62
CA GLU A 55 -16.23 -3.05 2.77
C GLU A 55 -16.47 -4.23 3.73
N ASP A 56 -16.24 -5.47 3.28
CA ASP A 56 -16.42 -6.67 4.09
C ASP A 56 -15.10 -7.15 4.73
N LEU A 57 -13.98 -6.48 4.45
CA LEU A 57 -12.70 -6.84 5.04
C LEU A 57 -12.72 -6.66 6.56
N THR A 58 -12.37 -7.74 7.26
CA THR A 58 -12.19 -7.70 8.71
C THR A 58 -10.76 -7.38 9.10
N ALA A 59 -10.55 -6.84 10.30
CA ALA A 59 -9.21 -6.62 10.86
C ALA A 59 -8.38 -7.92 10.88
N LYS A 60 -9.01 -9.06 11.21
CA LYS A 60 -8.33 -10.37 11.20
C LYS A 60 -7.82 -10.73 9.80
N GLN A 61 -8.63 -10.57 8.78
CA GLN A 61 -8.24 -10.84 7.40
C GLN A 61 -7.09 -9.96 6.93
N ILE A 62 -7.08 -8.70 7.35
CA ILE A 62 -5.97 -7.78 7.05
C ILE A 62 -4.69 -8.27 7.75
N ILE A 63 -4.75 -8.58 9.04
CA ILE A 63 -3.60 -9.10 9.82
C ILE A 63 -3.06 -10.38 9.17
N ASP A 64 -3.92 -11.38 8.92
CA ASP A 64 -3.53 -12.66 8.35
C ASP A 64 -2.85 -12.49 6.96
N TRP A 65 -3.32 -11.54 6.15
CA TRP A 65 -2.72 -11.23 4.86
C TRP A 65 -1.31 -10.62 5.02
N PHE A 66 -1.13 -9.68 5.95
CA PHE A 66 0.19 -9.07 6.23
C PHE A 66 1.19 -10.10 6.79
N GLU A 67 0.73 -11.03 7.61
CA GLU A 67 1.55 -12.14 8.10
C GLU A 67 2.00 -13.06 6.97
N LYS A 68 1.08 -13.42 6.06
CA LYS A 68 1.38 -14.23 4.86
C LYS A 68 2.40 -13.53 3.96
N ASP A 69 2.22 -12.25 3.67
CA ASP A 69 3.13 -11.48 2.83
C ASP A 69 4.53 -11.34 3.47
N SER A 70 4.56 -11.08 4.79
CA SER A 70 5.82 -11.01 5.55
C SER A 70 6.53 -12.36 5.67
N LYS A 71 5.79 -13.47 5.68
CA LYS A 71 6.37 -14.81 5.60
C LYS A 71 6.99 -15.05 4.22
N LEU A 72 6.28 -14.71 3.15
CA LEU A 72 6.76 -14.82 1.77
C LEU A 72 8.06 -14.03 1.57
N ARG A 73 8.12 -12.79 2.08
CA ARG A 73 9.35 -11.96 2.06
C ARG A 73 10.52 -12.64 2.75
N ARG A 74 10.30 -13.21 3.94
CA ARG A 74 11.35 -13.86 4.74
C ARG A 74 11.86 -15.15 4.11
N GLU A 75 10.98 -15.93 3.48
CA GLU A 75 11.31 -17.26 2.94
C GLU A 75 11.83 -17.20 1.50
N GLN A 76 11.32 -16.28 0.69
CA GLN A 76 11.55 -16.24 -0.76
C GLN A 76 12.15 -14.91 -1.25
N GLY A 77 12.39 -13.96 -0.33
CA GLY A 77 12.97 -12.66 -0.63
C GLY A 77 11.94 -11.56 -0.94
N ILE A 78 12.43 -10.32 -0.99
CA ILE A 78 11.61 -9.11 -1.16
C ILE A 78 10.84 -9.07 -2.50
N GLU A 79 11.38 -9.73 -3.52
CA GLU A 79 10.73 -9.82 -4.83
C GLU A 79 9.51 -10.76 -4.84
N ALA A 80 9.42 -11.70 -3.89
CA ALA A 80 8.29 -12.61 -3.80
C ALA A 80 7.07 -11.97 -3.10
N ALA A 81 7.29 -11.06 -2.15
CA ALA A 81 6.23 -10.38 -1.42
C ALA A 81 5.56 -9.30 -2.27
N PHE A 82 4.29 -8.99 -1.98
CA PHE A 82 3.61 -7.84 -2.56
C PHE A 82 4.18 -6.53 -2.01
N LEU A 83 4.42 -6.46 -0.70
CA LEU A 83 5.06 -5.30 -0.08
C LEU A 83 6.58 -5.42 -0.23
N LYS A 84 7.17 -4.41 -0.88
CA LYS A 84 8.59 -4.37 -1.24
C LYS A 84 9.47 -3.66 -0.20
N TRP A 85 9.07 -3.68 1.07
CA TRP A 85 9.80 -3.07 2.19
C TRP A 85 9.77 -3.96 3.44
#